data_AF-A0A7S0I031-F1
#
_entry.id   AF-A0A7S0I031-F1
#
_cell.length_a   1.000
_cell.length_b   1.000
_cell.length_c   1.000
_cell.angle_alpha   90.00
_cell.angle_beta   90.00
_cell.angle_gamma   90.00
#
_symmetry.space_group_name_H-M   'P 1'
#
loop_
_entity.id
_entity.type
_entity.pdbx_description
1 polymer ?
#
loop_
_entity_poly.entity_id
_entity_poly.type
_entity_poly.pdbx_seq_one_letter_code
_entity_poly.pdbx_strand_id
1 'polypeptide(L)'
;GNGTRPLNSQVLSSQLQWIPQGEQAERFRDHPIRPVHDDILLAKLKPGQEIELEAWCEKGVGKTHAKWSPVATASYRLLPEVTLAAPVKGDDVKPSAANRAAQVFDAEVAEGGAPVAKTARPRAVTMCRECLREPTWADRVQ
;
A
#
# COMPACT_ATOMS: atom_id res chain seq x y z
N GLY A 1 -27.17 29.50 2.27
CA GLY A 1 -28.37 28.65 2.24
C GLY A 1 -27.99 27.26 2.69
N ASN A 2 -28.20 26.94 3.96
CA ASN A 2 -27.87 25.61 4.50
C ASN A 2 -29.06 24.67 4.26
N GLY A 3 -29.03 23.96 3.13
CA GLY A 3 -29.93 22.82 2.92
C GLY A 3 -29.49 21.68 3.82
N THR A 4 -30.28 21.35 4.84
CA THR A 4 -30.10 20.17 5.67
C THR A 4 -30.13 18.92 4.78
N ARG A 5 -29.10 18.07 4.88
CA ARG A 5 -29.09 16.79 4.14
C ARG A 5 -30.27 15.94 4.61
N PRO A 6 -31.04 15.33 3.69
CA PRO A 6 -32.12 14.44 4.09
C PRO A 6 -31.58 13.21 4.84
N LEU A 7 -32.35 12.76 5.83
CA LEU A 7 -32.07 11.53 6.60
C LEU A 7 -32.00 10.33 5.64
N ASN A 8 -31.07 9.39 5.88
CA ASN A 8 -30.83 8.21 5.05
C ASN A 8 -30.48 8.49 3.57
N SER A 9 -30.01 9.70 3.26
CA SER A 9 -29.53 10.05 1.91
C SER A 9 -28.28 9.29 1.45
N GLN A 10 -27.58 8.63 2.38
CA GLN A 10 -26.45 7.76 2.11
C GLN A 10 -26.74 6.38 2.69
N VAL A 11 -26.63 5.36 1.84
CA VAL A 11 -26.73 3.96 2.24
C VAL A 11 -25.31 3.41 2.38
N LEU A 12 -24.92 3.05 3.59
CA LEU A 12 -23.58 2.57 3.93
C LEU A 12 -23.58 1.05 4.17
N SER A 13 -22.42 0.42 4.06
CA SER A 13 -22.24 -1.01 4.34
C SER A 13 -22.66 -1.40 5.76
N SER A 14 -22.47 -0.53 6.76
CA SER A 14 -22.94 -0.76 8.15
C SER A 14 -24.44 -1.02 8.29
N GLN A 15 -25.25 -0.67 7.29
CA GLN A 15 -26.70 -0.91 7.32
C GLN A 15 -27.09 -2.31 6.84
N LEU A 16 -26.13 -3.12 6.36
CA LEU A 16 -26.35 -4.54 6.06
C LEU A 16 -26.52 -5.31 7.37
N GLN A 17 -27.71 -5.89 7.57
CA GLN A 17 -28.04 -6.66 8.76
C GLN A 17 -27.83 -8.15 8.50
N TRP A 18 -27.16 -8.82 9.43
CA TRP A 18 -27.02 -10.27 9.39
C TRP A 18 -28.26 -10.95 9.97
N ILE A 19 -28.86 -11.84 9.18
CA ILE A 19 -30.02 -12.64 9.57
C ILE A 19 -29.53 -14.09 9.77
N PRO A 20 -29.32 -14.56 11.01
CA PRO A 20 -28.77 -15.89 11.26
C PRO A 20 -29.76 -16.99 10.86
N GLN A 21 -29.24 -18.09 10.30
CA GLN A 21 -30.03 -19.26 9.91
C GLN A 21 -29.65 -20.48 10.75
N GLY A 22 -30.64 -21.21 11.29
CA GLY A 22 -30.41 -22.38 12.14
C GLY A 22 -29.56 -22.06 13.38
N GLU A 23 -28.50 -22.83 13.61
CA GLU A 23 -27.61 -22.71 14.78
C GLU A 23 -26.57 -21.58 14.65
N GLN A 24 -26.59 -20.80 13.57
CA GLN A 24 -25.60 -19.76 13.32
C GLN A 24 -25.57 -18.67 14.41
N ALA A 25 -26.74 -18.32 14.96
CA ALA A 25 -26.84 -17.32 16.04
C ALA A 25 -26.04 -17.73 17.29
N GLU A 26 -26.00 -19.02 17.61
CA GLU A 26 -25.20 -19.55 18.71
C GLU A 26 -23.73 -19.65 18.33
N ARG A 27 -23.44 -20.22 17.14
CA ARG A 27 -22.08 -20.42 16.66
C ARG A 27 -21.26 -19.14 16.54
N PHE A 28 -21.90 -18.03 16.13
CA PHE A 28 -21.23 -16.75 15.91
C PHE A 28 -21.62 -15.70 16.97
N ARG A 29 -22.11 -16.12 18.15
CA ARG A 29 -22.54 -15.23 19.23
C ARG A 29 -21.49 -14.19 19.60
N ASP A 30 -20.25 -14.65 19.81
CA ASP A 30 -19.15 -13.79 20.27
C ASP A 30 -18.55 -12.96 19.12
N HIS A 31 -18.78 -13.37 17.88
CA HIS A 31 -18.29 -12.71 16.67
C HIS A 31 -19.37 -12.65 15.57
N PRO A 32 -20.38 -11.78 15.73
CA PRO A 32 -21.47 -11.66 14.78
C PRO A 32 -20.97 -11.33 13.37
N ILE A 33 -21.63 -11.89 12.35
CA ILE A 33 -21.27 -11.64 10.96
C ILE A 33 -21.65 -10.20 10.58
N ARG A 34 -20.68 -9.48 10.00
CA ARG A 34 -20.84 -8.10 9.55
C ARG A 34 -19.84 -7.77 8.45
N PRO A 35 -20.05 -6.68 7.69
CA PRO A 35 -19.02 -6.14 6.81
C PRO A 35 -17.74 -5.79 7.58
N VAL A 36 -16.59 -5.89 6.91
CA VAL A 36 -15.29 -5.51 7.48
C VAL A 36 -15.20 -4.00 7.68
N HIS A 37 -15.68 -3.24 6.69
CA HIS A 37 -15.72 -1.78 6.68
C HIS A 37 -17.16 -1.31 6.74
N ASP A 38 -17.44 -0.38 7.65
CA ASP A 38 -18.78 0.10 7.99
C ASP A 38 -19.20 1.34 7.19
N ASP A 39 -18.27 1.94 6.44
CA ASP A 39 -18.36 3.24 5.79
C ASP A 39 -18.29 3.18 4.25
N ILE A 40 -18.38 1.98 3.67
CA ILE A 40 -18.47 1.83 2.21
C ILE A 40 -19.83 2.35 1.76
N LEU A 41 -19.84 3.45 1.01
CA LEU A 41 -21.06 3.98 0.41
C LEU A 41 -21.56 3.03 -0.69
N LEU A 42 -22.73 2.45 -0.49
CA LEU A 42 -23.40 1.54 -1.43
C LEU A 42 -24.30 2.30 -2.40
N ALA A 43 -25.09 3.25 -1.89
CA ALA A 43 -26.03 4.03 -2.70
C ALA A 43 -26.27 5.43 -2.09
N LYS A 44 -26.81 6.35 -2.90
CA LYS A 44 -27.32 7.65 -2.44
C LYS A 44 -28.78 7.76 -2.81
N LEU A 45 -29.61 8.14 -1.84
CA LEU A 45 -31.06 8.24 -2.00
C LEU A 45 -31.52 9.69 -1.96
N LYS A 46 -32.55 9.98 -2.75
CA LYS A 46 -33.38 11.18 -2.64
C LYS A 46 -34.65 10.86 -1.83
N PRO A 47 -35.32 11.88 -1.25
CA PRO A 47 -36.60 11.66 -0.58
C PRO A 47 -37.60 10.91 -1.47
N GLY A 48 -38.24 9.89 -0.92
CA GLY A 48 -39.20 9.01 -1.62
C GLY A 48 -38.58 7.80 -2.32
N GLN A 49 -37.25 7.64 -2.30
CA GLN A 49 -36.58 6.43 -2.79
C GLN A 49 -36.31 5.43 -1.65
N GLU A 50 -36.38 4.15 -1.98
CA GLU A 50 -36.18 3.04 -1.05
C GLU A 50 -35.34 1.93 -1.69
N ILE A 51 -34.62 1.19 -0.85
CA ILE A 51 -33.89 -0.03 -1.22
C ILE A 51 -34.26 -1.12 -0.21
N GLU A 52 -34.80 -2.22 -0.72
CA GLU A 52 -34.98 -3.46 0.02
C GLU A 52 -34.24 -4.57 -0.75
N LEU A 53 -33.34 -5.29 -0.07
CA LEU A 53 -32.58 -6.38 -0.68
C LEU A 53 -32.23 -7.46 0.34
N GLU A 54 -32.09 -8.68 -0.17
CA GLU A 54 -31.50 -9.81 0.55
C GLU A 54 -30.29 -10.32 -0.24
N ALA A 55 -29.20 -10.64 0.46
CA ALA A 55 -27.95 -11.06 -0.16
C ALA A 55 -27.42 -12.34 0.48
N TRP A 56 -26.94 -13.26 -0.36
CA TRP A 56 -26.38 -14.55 0.05
C TRP A 56 -24.85 -14.53 -0.08
N CYS A 57 -24.16 -14.84 1.01
CA CYS A 57 -22.71 -14.90 1.05
C CYS A 57 -22.23 -16.35 0.86
N GLU A 58 -21.48 -16.60 -0.21
CA GLU A 58 -20.92 -17.91 -0.53
C GLU A 58 -19.39 -17.90 -0.51
N LYS A 59 -18.81 -19.03 -0.14
CA LYS A 59 -17.37 -19.25 -0.19
C LYS A 59 -16.94 -19.50 -1.65
N GLY A 60 -15.99 -18.71 -2.14
CA GLY A 60 -15.37 -18.90 -3.44
C GLY A 60 -13.87 -18.65 -3.42
N VAL A 61 -13.26 -18.60 -4.60
CA VAL A 61 -11.81 -18.38 -4.78
C VAL A 61 -11.56 -17.26 -5.79
N GLY A 62 -10.47 -16.51 -5.59
CA GLY A 62 -10.09 -15.37 -6.44
C GLY A 62 -9.91 -15.73 -7.93
N LYS A 63 -9.61 -17.00 -8.24
CA LYS A 63 -9.55 -17.51 -9.62
C LYS A 63 -10.91 -17.43 -10.33
N THR A 64 -12.01 -17.63 -9.60
CA THR A 64 -13.36 -17.57 -10.17
C THR A 64 -13.84 -16.13 -10.34
N HIS A 65 -13.58 -15.27 -9.34
CA HIS A 65 -13.92 -13.85 -9.41
C HIS A 65 -13.07 -13.02 -8.43
N ALA A 66 -12.68 -11.81 -8.84
CA ALA A 66 -11.81 -10.92 -8.06
C ALA A 66 -12.38 -10.53 -6.68
N LYS A 67 -13.71 -10.51 -6.51
CA LYS A 67 -14.40 -10.28 -5.22
C LYS A 67 -13.99 -11.26 -4.10
N TRP A 68 -13.49 -12.44 -4.47
CA TRP A 68 -12.99 -13.45 -3.54
C TRP A 68 -11.47 -13.41 -3.36
N SER A 69 -10.78 -12.38 -3.87
CA SER A 69 -9.39 -12.13 -3.53
C SER A 69 -9.31 -11.72 -2.06
N PRO A 70 -8.59 -12.46 -1.19
CA PRO A 70 -8.47 -12.13 0.23
C PRO A 70 -7.44 -11.02 0.51
N VAL A 71 -6.73 -10.55 -0.54
CA VAL A 71 -5.69 -9.52 -0.45
C VAL A 71 -6.00 -8.39 -1.43
N ALA A 72 -5.67 -7.15 -1.04
CA ALA A 72 -5.66 -6.03 -1.96
C ALA A 72 -4.55 -6.22 -3.02
N THR A 73 -3.31 -6.33 -2.57
CA THR A 73 -2.15 -6.68 -3.40
C THR A 73 -1.19 -7.54 -2.59
N ALA A 74 -0.84 -8.71 -3.13
CA ALA A 74 0.28 -9.51 -2.62
C ALA A 74 1.35 -9.57 -3.71
N SER A 75 2.55 -9.09 -3.40
CA SER A 75 3.70 -9.12 -4.31
C SER A 75 4.97 -9.34 -3.52
N TYR A 76 6.03 -9.76 -4.21
CA TYR A 76 7.37 -9.81 -3.68
C TYR A 76 8.31 -9.07 -4.63
N ARG A 77 9.47 -8.69 -4.11
CA ARG A 77 10.58 -8.20 -4.91
C ARG A 77 11.87 -8.81 -4.39
N LEU A 78 12.83 -9.00 -5.30
CA LEU A 78 14.16 -9.43 -4.91
C LEU A 78 14.82 -8.35 -4.05
N LEU A 79 15.66 -8.79 -3.12
CA LEU A 79 16.52 -7.86 -2.39
C LEU A 79 17.51 -7.26 -3.40
N PRO A 80 17.52 -5.93 -3.60
CA PRO A 80 18.48 -5.31 -4.49
C PRO A 80 19.89 -5.51 -3.96
N GLU A 81 20.79 -5.93 -4.82
CA GLU A 81 22.23 -5.85 -4.59
C GLU A 81 22.71 -4.56 -5.24
N VAL A 82 23.35 -3.69 -4.46
CA VAL A 82 23.91 -2.42 -4.96
C VAL A 82 25.34 -2.33 -4.48
N THR A 83 26.28 -2.45 -5.40
CA THR A 83 27.70 -2.41 -5.10
C THR A 83 28.37 -1.23 -5.80
N LEU A 84 29.45 -0.74 -5.21
CA LEU A 84 30.27 0.31 -5.79
C LEU A 84 31.56 -0.33 -6.31
N ALA A 85 31.69 -0.45 -7.63
CA ALA A 85 32.86 -1.02 -8.29
C ALA A 85 34.11 -0.12 -8.14
N ALA A 86 33.89 1.18 -7.92
CA ALA A 86 34.93 2.15 -7.61
C ALA A 86 34.42 3.18 -6.58
N PRO A 87 35.31 3.73 -5.73
CA PRO A 87 34.92 4.69 -4.71
C PRO A 87 34.43 6.00 -5.33
N VAL A 88 33.22 6.42 -4.95
CA VAL A 88 32.74 7.81 -5.16
C VAL A 88 33.26 8.65 -4.00
N LYS A 89 33.93 9.77 -4.30
CA LYS A 89 34.63 10.60 -3.29
C LYS A 89 34.23 12.07 -3.40
N GLY A 90 34.46 12.82 -2.32
CA GLY A 90 34.37 14.29 -2.34
C GLY A 90 32.92 14.80 -2.37
N ASP A 91 32.69 15.91 -3.06
CA ASP A 91 31.36 16.54 -3.10
C ASP A 91 30.31 15.69 -3.83
N ASP A 92 30.73 14.74 -4.67
CA ASP A 92 29.85 13.76 -5.34
C ASP A 92 29.18 12.77 -4.37
N VAL A 93 29.69 12.65 -3.13
CA VAL A 93 29.14 11.79 -2.07
C VAL A 93 27.94 12.45 -1.39
N LYS A 94 27.87 13.79 -1.40
CA LYS A 94 26.71 14.56 -0.92
C LYS A 94 25.62 14.50 -2.00
N PRO A 95 24.34 14.45 -1.60
CA PRO A 95 23.37 13.56 -2.22
C PRO A 95 23.13 13.93 -3.69
N SER A 96 23.81 13.19 -4.57
CA SER A 96 23.42 13.01 -5.96
C SER A 96 21.93 12.64 -6.03
N ALA A 97 21.29 12.88 -7.17
CA ALA A 97 19.89 12.54 -7.42
C ALA A 97 19.57 11.06 -7.05
N ALA A 98 20.58 10.19 -7.03
CA ALA A 98 20.60 8.82 -6.52
C ALA A 98 20.04 8.64 -5.09
N ASN A 99 20.23 9.60 -4.18
CA ASN A 99 19.96 9.43 -2.75
C ASN A 99 18.67 10.11 -2.26
N ARG A 100 18.00 10.86 -3.16
CA ARG A 100 16.96 11.84 -2.79
C ARG A 100 15.69 11.24 -2.19
N ALA A 101 15.38 9.98 -2.49
CA ALA A 101 14.13 9.33 -2.05
C ALA A 101 14.32 8.24 -0.98
N ALA A 102 15.45 7.55 -0.98
CA ALA A 102 15.62 6.29 -0.24
C ALA A 102 16.89 6.20 0.61
N GLN A 103 17.77 7.22 0.55
CA GLN A 103 19.03 7.27 1.28
C GLN A 103 19.84 5.95 1.19
N VAL A 104 19.95 5.39 -0.02
CA VAL A 104 20.61 4.10 -0.30
C VAL A 104 22.08 4.13 0.11
N PHE A 105 22.75 5.26 -0.07
CA PHE A 105 24.18 5.43 0.19
C PHE A 105 24.41 6.35 1.40
N ASP A 106 25.39 6.04 2.24
CA ASP A 106 25.88 6.90 3.30
C ASP A 106 27.25 7.49 2.93
N ALA A 107 27.57 8.65 3.50
CA ALA A 107 28.88 9.26 3.42
C ALA A 107 29.73 8.81 4.62
N GLU A 108 30.80 8.05 4.38
CA GLU A 108 31.79 7.69 5.40
C GLU A 108 33.09 8.47 5.17
N VAL A 109 33.87 8.72 6.23
CA VAL A 109 35.17 9.42 6.10
C VAL A 109 36.27 8.38 5.85
N ALA A 110 36.98 8.47 4.74
CA ALA A 110 38.13 7.61 4.46
C ALA A 110 39.39 8.04 5.25
N GLU A 111 40.41 7.19 5.32
CA GLU A 111 41.68 7.45 6.03
C GLU A 111 42.39 8.76 5.62
N GLY A 112 42.10 9.29 4.42
CA GLY A 112 42.61 10.57 3.93
C GLY A 112 41.72 11.79 4.23
N GLY A 113 40.68 11.66 5.07
CA GLY A 113 39.78 12.75 5.48
C GLY A 113 38.68 13.12 4.46
N ALA A 114 38.72 12.58 3.25
CA ALA A 114 37.70 12.82 2.23
C ALA A 114 36.48 11.90 2.42
N PRO A 115 35.24 12.41 2.22
CA PRO A 115 34.04 11.58 2.27
C PRO A 115 34.02 10.58 1.11
N VAL A 116 33.52 9.37 1.37
CA VAL A 116 33.33 8.27 0.42
C VAL A 116 31.93 7.68 0.55
N ALA A 117 31.31 7.32 -0.58
CA ALA A 117 29.99 6.69 -0.57
C ALA A 117 30.08 5.21 -0.18
N LYS A 118 29.12 4.73 0.63
CA LYS A 118 28.95 3.31 0.94
C LYS A 118 27.49 2.92 0.86
N THR A 119 27.21 1.75 0.28
CA THR A 119 25.85 1.20 0.27
C THR A 119 25.44 0.85 1.70
N ALA A 120 24.47 1.58 2.25
CA ALA A 120 23.97 1.39 3.61
C ALA A 120 22.59 0.73 3.63
N ARG A 121 21.72 1.08 2.68
CA ARG A 121 20.30 0.70 2.67
C ARG A 121 19.85 0.14 1.31
N PRO A 122 20.38 -1.02 0.88
CA PRO A 122 20.04 -1.61 -0.42
C PRO A 122 18.57 -2.01 -0.53
N ARG A 123 17.92 -2.39 0.58
CA ARG A 123 16.47 -2.68 0.61
C ARG A 123 15.62 -1.44 0.33
N ALA A 124 16.10 -0.23 0.56
CA ALA A 124 15.33 0.99 0.29
C ALA A 124 15.28 1.36 -1.20
N VAL A 125 16.17 0.77 -2.02
CA VAL A 125 16.25 1.01 -3.47
C VAL A 125 14.92 0.68 -4.15
N THR A 126 14.38 1.62 -4.90
CA THR A 126 13.17 1.45 -5.73
C THR A 126 13.47 1.04 -7.17
N MET A 127 14.75 0.84 -7.50
CA MET A 127 15.26 0.56 -8.85
C MET A 127 14.92 1.67 -9.86
N CYS A 128 14.89 2.93 -9.41
CA CYS A 128 14.63 4.09 -10.28
C CYS A 128 15.74 4.36 -11.32
N ARG A 129 16.94 3.78 -11.14
CA ARG A 129 18.13 3.97 -11.99
C ARG A 129 18.62 5.41 -12.10
N GLU A 130 18.22 6.29 -11.20
CA GLU A 130 18.60 7.72 -11.25
C GLU A 130 20.11 7.91 -11.07
N CYS A 131 20.76 7.07 -10.24
CA CYS A 131 22.22 7.07 -10.08
C CYS A 131 22.98 6.84 -11.40
N LEU A 132 22.38 6.16 -12.37
CA LEU A 132 23.05 5.88 -13.64
C LEU A 132 23.02 7.06 -14.62
N ARG A 133 22.23 8.09 -14.33
CA ARG A 133 22.16 9.31 -15.17
C ARG A 133 23.31 10.26 -14.91
N GLU A 134 23.90 10.21 -13.72
CA GLU A 134 25.04 11.04 -13.36
C GLU A 134 26.32 10.33 -13.80
N PRO A 135 27.15 10.94 -14.67
CA PRO A 135 28.40 10.31 -15.15
C PRO A 135 29.35 9.91 -14.02
N THR A 136 29.30 10.61 -12.89
CA THR A 136 30.10 10.33 -11.69
C THR A 136 29.70 9.01 -11.00
N TRP A 137 28.49 8.51 -11.23
CA TRP A 137 27.94 7.30 -10.61
C TRP A 137 27.69 6.17 -11.62
N ALA A 138 27.43 6.50 -12.90
CA ALA A 138 27.04 5.56 -13.95
C ALA A 138 27.97 4.35 -14.11
N ASP A 139 29.29 4.59 -14.11
CA ASP A 139 30.29 3.52 -14.28
C ASP A 139 30.71 2.88 -12.93
N ARG A 140 30.17 3.36 -11.82
CA ARG A 140 30.60 2.98 -10.46
C ARG A 140 29.55 2.15 -9.72
N VAL A 141 28.26 2.31 -10.04
CA VAL A 141 27.16 1.56 -9.41
C VAL A 141 26.83 0.31 -10.21
N GLN A 142 26.78 -0.84 -9.54
CA GLN A 142 26.33 -2.13 -10.07
C GLN A 142 25.13 -2.65 -9.28
#